data_AF-A0A851JI34-F1
#
_entry.id   AF-A0A851JI34-F1
#
_cell.length_a   1.000
_cell.length_b   1.000
_cell.length_c   1.000
_cell.angle_alpha   90.00
_cell.angle_beta   90.00
_cell.angle_gamma   90.00
#
_symmetry.space_group_name_H-M   'P 1'
#
loop_
_entity.id
_entity.type
_entity.pdbx_description
1 polymer ?
#
loop_
_entity_poly.entity_id
_entity_poly.type
_entity_poly.pdbx_seq_one_letter_code
_entity_poly.pdbx_strand_id
1 'polypeptide(L)'
;VFSEELHASLYFVNASLQEVVFASTTGTLVPCPAAGIPPVTLRWYLATGEEIYDVPGIRHVHPNGTLQIFPFPPSSFNNLIHDNTYYCTAENPSGKIRSQDVHIKAVLREPYTVRVEDQKAMRGNVAVFKCIIPSSVEAYITVVSWEKDTVSLVS
;
A
#
# COMPACT_ATOMS: atom_id res chain seq x y z
N VAL A 1 48.31 7.66 -12.00
CA VAL A 1 47.40 6.56 -12.38
C VAL A 1 46.00 7.00 -12.00
N PHE A 2 45.33 7.72 -12.90
CA PHE A 2 43.91 8.02 -12.77
C PHE A 2 43.17 6.79 -13.27
N SER A 3 42.81 5.91 -12.34
CA SER A 3 41.95 4.77 -12.65
C SER A 3 40.55 5.31 -12.91
N GLU A 4 39.96 4.91 -14.03
CA GLU A 4 38.57 5.19 -14.40
C GLU A 4 37.65 5.05 -13.18
N GLU A 5 37.04 6.16 -12.74
CA GLU A 5 35.87 6.11 -11.88
C GLU A 5 34.80 5.37 -12.66
N LEU A 6 34.54 4.11 -12.29
CA LEU A 6 33.30 3.41 -12.66
C LEU A 6 32.16 4.39 -12.41
N HIS A 7 31.56 4.89 -13.51
CA HIS A 7 30.62 6.01 -13.50
C HIS A 7 29.59 5.88 -12.37
N ALA A 8 29.83 6.60 -11.27
CA ALA A 8 28.94 6.57 -10.13
C ALA A 8 27.61 7.20 -10.56
N SER A 9 26.50 6.52 -10.28
CA SER A 9 25.18 6.90 -10.76
C SER A 9 24.09 6.59 -9.75
N LEU A 10 23.00 7.34 -9.86
CA LEU A 10 21.76 7.17 -9.10
C LEU A 10 20.59 7.21 -10.09
N TYR A 11 19.63 6.30 -9.91
CA TYR A 11 18.47 6.19 -10.80
C TYR A 11 17.27 5.60 -10.09
N PHE A 12 16.08 5.83 -10.63
CA PHE A 12 14.84 5.23 -10.15
C PHE A 12 14.60 3.89 -10.87
N VAL A 13 14.23 2.85 -10.10
CA VAL A 13 14.11 1.46 -10.61
C VAL A 13 12.72 1.10 -11.10
N ASN A 14 11.68 1.75 -10.59
CA ASN A 14 10.28 1.44 -10.92
C ASN A 14 9.44 2.73 -11.02
N ALA A 15 8.20 2.59 -11.49
CA ALA A 15 7.20 3.64 -11.34
C ALA A 15 6.93 3.85 -9.85
N SER A 16 6.94 5.11 -9.40
CA SER A 16 6.65 5.44 -8.01
C SER A 16 5.18 5.15 -7.71
N LEU A 17 4.92 4.26 -6.75
CA LEU A 17 3.59 4.07 -6.18
C LEU A 17 3.22 5.35 -5.42
N GLN A 18 2.07 5.93 -5.73
CA GLN A 18 1.55 7.09 -4.99
C GLN A 18 0.84 6.67 -3.70
N GLU A 19 0.28 5.46 -3.69
CA GLU A 19 -0.45 4.92 -2.55
C GLU A 19 -0.24 3.41 -2.40
N VAL A 20 -0.10 2.96 -1.15
CA VAL A 20 -0.04 1.55 -0.76
C VAL A 20 -1.09 1.32 0.31
N VAL A 21 -2.17 0.63 -0.08
CA VAL A 21 -3.23 0.20 0.85
C VAL A 21 -3.03 -1.27 1.20
N PHE A 22 -3.06 -1.61 2.49
CA PHE A 22 -2.86 -2.99 2.94
C PHE A 22 -3.78 -3.35 4.12
N ALA A 23 -4.03 -4.64 4.32
CA ALA A 23 -4.81 -5.10 5.46
C ALA A 23 -3.94 -5.20 6.73
N SER A 24 -4.46 -4.75 7.88
CA SER A 24 -3.72 -4.83 9.15
C SER A 24 -3.32 -6.25 9.54
N THR A 25 -4.01 -7.27 9.04
CA THR A 25 -3.72 -8.69 9.28
C THR A 25 -2.58 -9.25 8.44
N THR A 26 -2.19 -8.58 7.34
CA THR A 26 -1.14 -9.06 6.43
C THR A 26 0.14 -8.22 6.51
N GLY A 27 0.03 -6.93 6.84
CA GLY A 27 1.16 -6.01 6.72
C GLY A 27 1.47 -5.69 5.26
N THR A 28 2.62 -5.04 5.02
CA THR A 28 3.09 -4.69 3.68
C THR A 28 4.62 -4.56 3.61
N LEU A 29 5.14 -4.64 2.39
CA LEU A 29 6.55 -4.42 2.04
C LEU A 29 6.61 -3.37 0.93
N VAL A 30 7.29 -2.26 1.21
CA VAL A 30 7.43 -1.14 0.27
C VAL A 30 8.90 -1.00 -0.10
N PRO A 31 9.34 -1.48 -1.28
CA PRO A 31 10.71 -1.32 -1.73
C PRO A 31 11.01 0.15 -2.03
N CYS A 32 12.21 0.61 -1.71
CA CYS A 32 12.65 1.94 -2.12
C CYS A 32 12.73 2.01 -3.66
N PRO A 33 12.10 3.00 -4.31
CA PRO A 33 12.07 3.11 -5.77
C PRO A 33 13.36 3.67 -6.38
N ALA A 34 14.48 3.61 -5.65
CA ALA A 34 15.75 4.21 -6.03
C ALA A 34 16.93 3.26 -5.81
N ALA A 35 17.91 3.31 -6.70
CA ALA A 35 19.13 2.51 -6.64
C ALA A 35 20.31 3.29 -7.25
N GLY A 36 21.49 2.69 -7.23
CA GLY A 36 22.69 3.30 -7.81
C GLY A 36 23.90 2.39 -7.75
N ILE A 37 24.96 2.84 -8.41
CA ILE A 37 26.26 2.16 -8.51
C ILE A 37 27.34 3.19 -8.11
N PRO A 38 28.29 2.89 -7.21
CA PRO A 38 28.34 1.71 -6.32
C PRO A 38 27.10 1.62 -5.41
N PRO A 39 26.89 0.50 -4.68
CA PRO A 39 25.72 0.30 -3.82
C PRO A 39 25.43 1.50 -2.94
N VAL A 40 24.15 1.89 -2.91
CA VAL A 40 23.68 3.12 -2.27
C VAL A 40 23.27 2.86 -0.82
N THR A 41 23.37 3.89 0.01
CA THR A 41 22.72 3.91 1.32
C THR A 41 21.26 4.32 1.14
N LEU A 42 20.34 3.46 1.58
CA LEU A 42 18.90 3.69 1.49
C LEU A 42 18.35 4.07 2.86
N ARG A 43 17.57 5.16 2.91
CA ARG A 43 16.93 5.66 4.13
C ARG A 43 15.50 6.09 3.85
N TRP A 44 14.65 5.94 4.85
CA TRP A 44 13.24 6.30 4.78
C TRP A 44 12.92 7.47 5.71
N TYR A 45 11.99 8.31 5.26
CA TYR A 45 11.60 9.52 5.95
C TYR A 45 10.08 9.66 5.89
N LEU A 46 9.53 10.34 6.90
CA LEU A 46 8.20 10.91 6.81
C LEU A 46 8.22 12.09 5.84
N ALA A 47 7.09 12.39 5.21
CA ALA A 47 6.94 13.57 4.35
C ALA A 47 7.28 14.89 5.08
N THR A 48 7.19 14.90 6.42
CA THR A 48 7.61 16.01 7.29
C THR A 48 9.13 16.24 7.35
N GLY A 49 9.93 15.29 6.85
CA GLY A 49 11.39 15.35 6.82
C GLY A 49 12.09 14.55 7.91
N GLU A 50 11.35 13.96 8.85
CA GLU A 50 11.90 13.16 9.94
C GLU A 50 12.34 11.78 9.44
N GLU A 51 13.56 11.36 9.80
CA GLU A 51 14.04 10.01 9.51
C GLU A 51 13.27 8.99 10.36
N ILE A 52 12.79 7.92 9.73
CA ILE A 52 12.07 6.88 10.46
C ILE A 52 13.06 5.91 11.10
N TYR A 53 12.71 5.44 12.28
CA TYR A 53 13.45 4.44 13.05
C TYR A 53 12.66 3.15 13.16
N ASP A 54 13.37 2.04 13.33
CA ASP A 54 12.75 0.74 13.55
C ASP A 54 11.91 0.75 14.84
N VAL A 55 10.72 0.14 14.75
CA VAL A 55 9.84 -0.08 15.89
C VAL A 55 9.58 -1.58 15.97
N PRO A 56 10.14 -2.28 16.98
CA PRO A 56 10.02 -3.74 17.08
C PRO A 56 8.59 -4.23 16.96
N GLY A 57 8.36 -5.15 16.01
CA GLY A 57 7.05 -5.74 15.75
C GLY A 57 6.03 -4.85 15.04
N ILE A 58 6.41 -3.62 14.65
CA ILE A 58 5.52 -2.67 13.97
C ILE A 58 6.10 -2.24 12.61
N ARG A 59 7.34 -1.74 12.57
CA ARG A 59 8.02 -1.41 11.31
C ARG A 59 9.51 -1.70 11.37
N HIS A 60 10.07 -2.07 10.22
CA HIS A 60 11.50 -2.30 10.06
C HIS A 60 11.97 -1.88 8.66
N VAL A 61 13.12 -1.23 8.56
CA VAL A 61 13.77 -0.95 7.27
C VAL A 61 14.86 -1.99 7.02
N HIS A 62 14.66 -2.82 6.00
CA HIS A 62 15.62 -3.84 5.60
C HIS A 62 16.90 -3.23 5.00
N PRO A 63 18.06 -3.91 5.06
CA PRO A 63 19.31 -3.42 4.45
C PRO A 63 19.23 -3.18 2.94
N ASN A 64 18.29 -3.84 2.26
CA ASN A 64 18.01 -3.61 0.83
C ASN A 64 17.12 -2.37 0.57
N GLY A 65 16.80 -1.59 1.63
CA GLY A 65 15.97 -0.39 1.59
C GLY A 65 14.47 -0.66 1.51
N THR A 66 14.00 -1.89 1.73
CA THR A 66 12.57 -2.19 1.80
C THR A 66 12.02 -1.79 3.17
N LEU A 67 11.00 -0.93 3.20
CA LEU A 67 10.22 -0.64 4.39
C LEU A 67 9.19 -1.74 4.62
N GLN A 68 9.31 -2.45 5.73
CA GLN A 68 8.33 -3.44 6.19
C GLN A 68 7.44 -2.83 7.27
N ILE A 69 6.13 -2.99 7.10
CA ILE A 69 5.14 -2.78 8.16
C ILE A 69 4.53 -4.13 8.49
N PHE A 70 4.65 -4.55 9.74
CA PHE A 70 4.19 -5.86 10.21
C PHE A 70 2.67 -5.91 10.38
N PRO A 71 2.06 -7.11 10.37
CA PRO A 71 0.69 -7.28 10.85
C PRO A 71 0.54 -6.76 12.29
N PHE A 72 -0.58 -6.10 12.58
CA PHE A 72 -0.82 -5.51 13.89
C PHE A 72 -2.30 -5.62 14.31
N PRO A 73 -2.58 -5.75 15.62
CA PRO A 73 -3.96 -5.75 16.12
C PRO A 73 -4.54 -4.32 16.10
N PRO A 74 -5.88 -4.15 16.04
CA PRO A 74 -6.50 -2.82 16.01
C PRO A 74 -6.05 -1.89 17.16
N SER A 75 -5.77 -2.44 18.33
CA SER A 75 -5.28 -1.68 19.51
C SER A 75 -3.91 -1.03 19.31
N SER A 76 -3.11 -1.51 18.36
CA SER A 76 -1.78 -0.98 18.03
C SER A 76 -1.81 -0.01 16.86
N PHE A 77 -3.00 0.37 16.38
CA PHE A 77 -3.14 1.32 15.28
C PHE A 77 -2.59 2.70 15.68
N ASN A 78 -1.78 3.29 14.82
CA ASN A 78 -1.19 4.61 15.00
C ASN A 78 -1.08 5.30 13.63
N ASN A 79 -1.74 6.44 13.46
CA ASN A 79 -1.72 7.21 12.21
C ASN A 79 -0.30 7.50 11.74
N LEU A 80 0.64 7.84 12.64
CA LEU A 80 2.01 8.18 12.27
C LEU A 80 2.72 7.05 11.49
N ILE A 81 2.32 5.80 11.74
CA ILE A 81 2.90 4.61 11.12
C ILE A 81 1.99 4.04 10.02
N HIS A 82 0.71 3.87 10.34
CA HIS A 82 -0.24 3.09 9.56
C HIS A 82 -1.14 3.92 8.63
N ASP A 83 -1.11 5.25 8.70
CA ASP A 83 -1.84 6.15 7.80
C ASP A 83 -1.05 7.45 7.62
N ASN A 84 0.03 7.37 6.84
CA ASN A 84 0.97 8.47 6.67
C ASN A 84 1.71 8.42 5.35
N THR A 85 2.37 9.53 5.02
CA THR A 85 3.12 9.70 3.77
C THR A 85 4.62 9.61 4.03
N TYR A 86 5.30 8.83 3.20
CA TYR A 86 6.71 8.51 3.31
C TYR A 86 7.45 8.85 2.02
N TYR A 87 8.77 9.01 2.11
CA TYR A 87 9.66 8.99 0.96
C TYR A 87 10.97 8.29 1.31
N CYS A 88 11.65 7.76 0.29
CA CYS A 88 12.96 7.15 0.41
C CYS A 88 14.03 8.07 -0.19
N THR A 89 15.26 7.97 0.33
CA THR A 89 16.45 8.56 -0.29
C THR A 89 17.47 7.48 -0.61
N ALA A 90 18.17 7.65 -1.74
CA ALA A 90 19.33 6.86 -2.12
C ALA A 90 20.55 7.77 -2.24
N GLU A 91 21.63 7.37 -1.58
CA GLU A 91 22.85 8.18 -1.47
C GLU A 91 24.10 7.34 -1.76
N ASN A 92 24.99 7.87 -2.61
CA ASN A 92 26.32 7.32 -2.88
C ASN A 92 27.29 8.47 -3.23
N PRO A 93 28.57 8.21 -3.56
CA PRO A 93 29.51 9.27 -3.90
C PRO A 93 29.10 10.19 -5.07
N SER A 94 28.18 9.76 -5.95
CA SER A 94 27.66 10.63 -7.03
C SER A 94 26.65 11.68 -6.54
N GLY A 95 26.06 11.49 -5.35
CA GLY A 95 25.11 12.42 -4.75
C GLY A 95 23.99 11.74 -3.97
N LYS A 96 22.84 12.40 -3.91
CA LYS A 96 21.63 11.95 -3.20
C LYS A 96 20.38 12.25 -4.01
N ILE A 97 19.52 11.26 -4.17
CA ILE A 97 18.20 11.42 -4.80
C ILE A 97 17.08 11.11 -3.80
N ARG A 98 15.93 11.76 -3.99
CA ARG A 98 14.71 11.61 -3.19
C ARG A 98 13.60 11.03 -4.07
N SER A 99 12.90 10.01 -3.60
CA SER A 99 11.72 9.47 -4.30
C SER A 99 10.55 10.45 -4.29
N GLN A 100 9.52 10.13 -5.06
CA GLN A 100 8.21 10.74 -4.83
C GLN A 100 7.62 10.22 -3.52
N ASP A 101 6.60 10.92 -3.06
CA ASP A 101 5.87 10.61 -1.85
C ASP A 101 4.95 9.41 -2.08
N VAL A 102 4.95 8.48 -1.13
CA VAL A 102 4.05 7.32 -1.10
C VAL A 102 3.18 7.39 0.15
N HIS A 103 1.87 7.43 -0.04
CA HIS A 103 0.92 7.35 1.06
C HIS A 103 0.70 5.88 1.44
N ILE A 104 1.00 5.52 2.69
CA ILE A 104 0.85 4.16 3.18
C ILE A 104 -0.31 4.12 4.16
N LYS A 105 -1.32 3.31 3.85
CA LYS A 105 -2.56 3.22 4.60
C LYS A 105 -2.94 1.78 4.93
N ALA A 106 -3.10 1.52 6.22
CA ALA A 106 -3.61 0.26 6.73
C ALA A 106 -5.13 0.30 6.85
N VAL A 107 -5.77 -0.79 6.44
CA VAL A 107 -7.21 -0.99 6.59
C VAL A 107 -7.43 -2.06 7.66
N LEU A 108 -8.17 -1.70 8.71
CA LEU A 108 -8.59 -2.64 9.73
C LEU A 108 -9.63 -3.60 9.14
N ARG A 109 -9.40 -4.90 9.31
CA ARG A 109 -10.32 -5.93 8.82
C ARG A 109 -11.42 -6.17 9.84
N GLU A 110 -12.45 -5.34 9.80
CA GLU A 110 -13.66 -5.53 10.61
C GLU A 110 -14.66 -6.47 9.89
N PRO A 111 -15.40 -7.31 10.64
CA PRO A 111 -16.49 -8.08 10.07
C PRO A 111 -17.53 -7.17 9.43
N TYR A 112 -17.90 -7.44 8.19
CA TYR A 112 -18.95 -6.72 7.48
C TYR A 112 -19.94 -7.71 6.87
N THR A 113 -21.18 -7.25 6.70
CA THR A 113 -22.22 -7.99 5.98
C THR A 113 -22.72 -7.13 4.83
N VAL A 114 -22.94 -7.77 3.69
CA VAL A 114 -23.60 -7.17 2.54
C VAL A 114 -25.05 -7.59 2.51
N ARG A 115 -25.92 -6.77 1.92
CA ARG A 115 -27.34 -7.10 1.73
C ARG A 115 -27.78 -6.80 0.30
N VAL A 116 -28.75 -7.56 -0.19
CA VAL A 116 -29.40 -7.26 -1.47
C VAL A 116 -30.63 -6.42 -1.19
N GLU A 117 -30.79 -5.32 -1.94
CA GLU A 117 -31.99 -4.49 -1.81
C GLU A 117 -33.19 -5.12 -2.53
N ASP A 118 -34.34 -5.17 -1.85
CA ASP A 118 -35.60 -5.65 -2.43
C ASP A 118 -36.01 -4.78 -3.62
N GLN A 119 -36.05 -5.39 -4.80
CA GLN A 119 -36.44 -4.71 -6.04
C GLN A 119 -37.89 -5.00 -6.41
N LYS A 120 -38.56 -3.99 -6.96
CA LYS A 120 -39.91 -4.11 -7.54
C LYS A 120 -39.84 -3.73 -9.01
N ALA A 121 -40.31 -4.62 -9.87
CA ALA A 121 -40.42 -4.38 -11.31
C ALA A 121 -41.78 -4.85 -11.81
N MET A 122 -42.32 -4.15 -12.81
CA MET A 122 -43.50 -4.62 -13.52
C MET A 122 -43.12 -5.79 -14.43
N ARG A 123 -44.07 -6.71 -14.65
CA ARG A 123 -43.87 -7.83 -15.58
C ARG A 123 -43.48 -7.30 -16.96
N GLY A 124 -42.40 -7.83 -17.52
CA GLY A 124 -41.86 -7.42 -18.83
C GLY A 124 -40.79 -6.32 -18.75
N ASN A 125 -40.61 -5.68 -17.60
CA ASN A 125 -39.53 -4.70 -17.40
C ASN A 125 -38.26 -5.37 -16.86
N VAL A 126 -37.14 -4.65 -17.01
CA VAL A 126 -35.85 -5.02 -16.43
C VAL A 126 -35.85 -4.71 -14.93
N ALA A 127 -35.38 -5.67 -14.13
CA ALA A 127 -35.07 -5.47 -12.71
C ALA A 127 -33.55 -5.44 -12.52
N VAL A 128 -33.05 -4.50 -11.71
CA VAL A 128 -31.62 -4.37 -11.41
C VAL A 128 -31.41 -4.55 -9.92
N PHE A 129 -30.83 -5.69 -9.54
CA PHE A 129 -30.47 -5.95 -8.15
C PHE A 129 -29.20 -5.20 -7.78
N LYS A 130 -29.17 -4.67 -6.55
CA LYS A 130 -28.03 -3.94 -6.00
C LYS A 130 -27.54 -4.62 -4.73
N CYS A 131 -26.24 -4.93 -4.71
CA CYS A 131 -25.56 -5.38 -3.51
C CYS A 131 -25.17 -4.13 -2.72
N ILE A 132 -25.79 -3.93 -1.57
CA ILE A 132 -25.52 -2.81 -0.69
C ILE A 132 -24.32 -3.18 0.18
N ILE A 133 -23.20 -2.53 -0.13
CA ILE A 133 -21.93 -2.63 0.57
C ILE A 133 -21.86 -1.52 1.62
N PRO A 134 -21.44 -1.80 2.88
CA PRO A 134 -21.19 -0.75 3.85
C PRO A 134 -20.12 0.24 3.36
N SER A 135 -20.38 1.54 3.51
CA SER A 135 -19.49 2.60 3.01
C SER A 135 -18.08 2.55 3.61
N SER A 136 -17.91 1.97 4.81
CA SER A 136 -16.60 1.79 5.46
C SER A 136 -15.65 0.85 4.71
N VAL A 137 -16.18 -0.07 3.89
CA VAL A 137 -15.39 -1.08 3.15
C VAL A 137 -15.55 -0.98 1.63
N GLU A 138 -16.44 -0.13 1.14
CA GLU A 138 -16.78 0.03 -0.29
C GLU A 138 -15.56 0.26 -1.19
N ALA A 139 -14.55 0.99 -0.72
CA ALA A 139 -13.33 1.24 -1.47
C ALA A 139 -12.43 0.00 -1.66
N TYR A 140 -12.64 -1.06 -0.87
CA TYR A 140 -11.74 -2.23 -0.81
C TYR A 140 -12.40 -3.53 -1.25
N ILE A 141 -13.70 -3.54 -1.53
CA ILE A 141 -14.44 -4.75 -1.91
C ILE A 141 -15.26 -4.54 -3.18
N THR A 142 -15.46 -5.62 -3.93
CA THR A 142 -16.24 -5.60 -5.17
C THR A 142 -17.18 -6.80 -5.23
N VAL A 143 -18.27 -6.66 -5.98
CA VAL A 143 -19.21 -7.76 -6.22
C VAL A 143 -18.55 -8.75 -7.19
N VAL A 144 -18.41 -10.00 -6.77
CA VAL A 144 -17.76 -11.05 -7.57
C VAL A 144 -18.76 -11.93 -8.34
N SER A 145 -19.90 -12.24 -7.72
CA SER A 145 -20.94 -13.09 -8.29
C SER A 145 -22.29 -12.77 -7.68
N TRP A 146 -23.35 -13.17 -8.38
CA TRP A 146 -24.71 -13.20 -7.89
C TRP A 146 -25.19 -14.63 -7.79
N GLU A 147 -25.86 -14.98 -6.70
CA GLU A 147 -26.36 -16.33 -6.46
C GLU A 147 -27.81 -16.28 -5.98
N LYS A 148 -28.58 -17.29 -6.36
CA LYS A 148 -29.93 -17.52 -5.86
C LYS A 148 -29.99 -18.97 -5.39
N ASP A 149 -30.38 -19.18 -4.13
CA ASP A 149 -30.54 -20.52 -3.56
C ASP A 149 -29.31 -21.43 -3.80
N THR A 150 -28.10 -20.88 -3.61
CA THR A 150 -26.78 -21.52 -3.86
C THR A 150 -26.41 -21.77 -5.32
N VAL A 151 -27.20 -21.26 -6.27
CA VAL A 151 -26.94 -21.37 -7.70
C VAL A 151 -26.47 -20.03 -8.26
N SER A 152 -25.30 -20.01 -8.89
CA SER A 152 -24.78 -18.82 -9.56
C SER A 152 -25.70 -18.36 -10.69
N LEU A 153 -26.04 -17.07 -10.68
CA LEU A 153 -26.75 -16.42 -11.76
C LEU A 153 -25.75 -16.06 -12.84
N VAL A 154 -25.94 -16.61 -14.03
CA VAL A 154 -25.18 -16.24 -15.22
C VAL A 154 -26.00 -15.22 -15.99
N SER A 155 -25.44 -14.03 -16.21
CA SER A 155 -26.05 -13.00 -17.06
C SER A 155 -25.70 -13.21 -18.53
#